data_AF-A0A7S2YNA0-F1
#
_entry.id   AF-A0A7S2YNA0-F1
#
_cell.length_a   1.000
_cell.length_b   1.000
_cell.length_c   1.000
_cell.angle_alpha   90.00
_cell.angle_beta   90.00
_cell.angle_gamma   90.00
#
_symmetry.space_group_name_H-M   'P 1'
#
loop_
_entity.id
_entity.type
_entity.pdbx_description
1 polymer ?
#
loop_
_entity_poly.entity_id
_entity_poly.type
_entity_poly.pdbx_seq_one_letter_code
_entity_poly.pdbx_strand_id
1 'polypeptide(L)'
;MGDLAKIQDYQAAAKSHVLVQTRLDADDSIFKDMMKNVQQQTARTLGAQAEEHRYNPLSFNIKQYRVFCTEHHVEWGYFNPWDPKSDKGHLFGVSQPEFCVTAGLTYAYQVGTTSADMPTRAHNKMSQLIKQCDNVKYKHNCIERIDAGDYKWIMIRSRTPTSTAMQGVIPTQKVKKSMEWQNLQETTWATVIEQNLQETT
;
A
#
# COMPACT_ATOMS: atom_id res chain seq x y z
N MET A 1 17.63 -9.61 -14.11
CA MET A 1 17.02 -10.87 -13.67
C MET A 1 17.08 -10.92 -12.15
N GLY A 2 16.01 -11.40 -11.49
CA GLY A 2 15.99 -11.54 -10.03
C GLY A 2 16.92 -12.67 -9.55
N ASP A 3 17.35 -12.59 -8.30
CA ASP A 3 18.17 -13.60 -7.63
C ASP A 3 17.31 -14.80 -7.21
N LEU A 4 17.46 -15.93 -7.91
CA LEU A 4 16.69 -17.15 -7.65
C LEU A 4 16.89 -17.69 -6.23
N ALA A 5 18.10 -17.53 -5.66
CA ALA A 5 18.39 -18.01 -4.31
C ALA A 5 17.53 -17.24 -3.29
N LYS A 6 17.41 -15.92 -3.43
CA LYS A 6 16.54 -15.12 -2.55
C LYS A 6 15.06 -15.52 -2.64
N ILE A 7 14.59 -15.89 -3.82
CA ILE A 7 13.20 -16.37 -3.99
C ILE A 7 13.03 -17.71 -3.27
N GLN A 8 14.01 -18.61 -3.36
CA GLN A 8 13.98 -19.89 -2.67
C GLN A 8 14.06 -19.72 -1.15
N ASP A 9 14.95 -18.85 -0.66
CA ASP A 9 15.07 -18.52 0.77
C ASP A 9 13.76 -17.93 1.30
N TYR A 10 13.15 -17.03 0.54
CA TYR A 10 11.84 -16.48 0.86
C TYR A 10 10.77 -17.58 0.97
N GLN A 11 10.70 -18.50 0.00
CA GLN A 11 9.77 -19.64 0.02
C GLN A 11 10.06 -20.62 1.16
N ALA A 12 11.32 -20.80 1.55
CA ALA A 12 11.70 -21.63 2.68
C ALA A 12 11.28 -20.98 4.00
N ALA A 13 11.56 -19.68 4.19
CA ALA A 13 11.17 -18.93 5.37
C ALA A 13 9.65 -18.90 5.56
N ALA A 14 8.89 -18.78 4.47
CA ALA A 14 7.42 -18.82 4.45
C ALA A 14 6.79 -20.05 5.12
N LYS A 15 7.52 -21.16 5.19
CA LYS A 15 7.03 -22.42 5.75
C LYS A 15 7.12 -22.46 7.28
N SER A 16 7.88 -21.57 7.90
CA SER A 16 8.18 -21.62 9.34
C SER A 16 8.07 -20.26 10.04
N HIS A 17 7.99 -19.17 9.29
CA HIS A 17 7.93 -17.81 9.83
C HIS A 17 6.70 -17.07 9.32
N VAL A 18 6.22 -16.14 10.14
CA VAL A 18 5.28 -15.12 9.67
C VAL A 18 5.95 -14.30 8.57
N LEU A 19 5.20 -14.01 7.52
CA LEU A 19 5.71 -13.26 6.37
C LEU A 19 5.11 -11.88 6.35
N VAL A 20 5.93 -10.91 5.95
CA VAL A 20 5.49 -9.56 5.61
C VAL A 20 5.88 -9.30 4.15
N GLN A 21 4.90 -8.97 3.32
CA GLN A 21 5.09 -8.65 1.90
C GLN A 21 4.55 -7.26 1.62
N THR A 22 5.37 -6.39 1.04
CA THR A 22 4.92 -5.06 0.58
C THR A 22 4.67 -5.07 -0.93
N ARG A 23 3.75 -4.23 -1.40
CA ARG A 23 3.43 -4.05 -2.83
C ARG A 23 4.03 -2.73 -3.33
N LEU A 24 5.35 -2.65 -3.33
CA LEU A 24 6.06 -1.52 -3.93
C LEU A 24 6.31 -1.79 -5.40
N ASP A 25 5.94 -0.85 -6.25
CA ASP A 25 6.47 -0.80 -7.62
C ASP A 25 7.95 -0.36 -7.56
N ALA A 26 8.68 -0.56 -8.66
CA ALA A 26 10.13 -0.36 -8.67
C ALA A 26 10.56 1.10 -8.40
N ASP A 27 9.66 2.05 -8.63
CA ASP A 27 9.84 3.49 -8.42
C ASP A 27 9.16 4.03 -7.15
N ASP A 28 8.52 3.16 -6.37
CA ASP A 28 7.95 3.53 -5.08
C ASP A 28 9.00 3.43 -3.96
N SER A 29 8.74 4.12 -2.85
CA SER A 29 9.54 3.97 -1.63
C SER A 29 8.66 3.94 -0.38
N ILE A 30 9.14 3.21 0.62
CA ILE A 30 8.50 3.10 1.93
C ILE A 30 9.47 3.52 3.01
N PHE A 31 8.96 4.21 4.04
CA PHE A 31 9.78 4.61 5.16
C PHE A 31 10.19 3.40 5.99
N LYS A 32 11.49 3.31 6.35
CA LYS A 32 12.04 2.11 7.01
C LYS A 32 11.43 1.88 8.38
N ASP A 33 11.19 2.93 9.15
CA ASP A 33 10.64 2.79 10.51
C ASP A 33 9.18 2.36 10.48
N MET A 34 8.42 2.74 9.46
CA MET A 34 7.09 2.19 9.21
C MET A 34 7.18 0.67 9.02
N MET A 35 8.08 0.18 8.17
CA MET A 35 8.25 -1.27 7.97
C MET A 35 8.67 -2.00 9.23
N LYS A 36 9.55 -1.39 10.04
CA LYS A 36 9.92 -1.94 11.35
C LYS A 36 8.71 -2.06 12.28
N ASN A 37 7.84 -1.04 12.31
CA ASN A 37 6.60 -1.06 13.08
C ASN A 37 5.66 -2.18 12.58
N VAL A 38 5.45 -2.28 11.27
CA VAL A 38 4.64 -3.36 10.66
C VAL A 38 5.17 -4.74 11.05
N GLN A 39 6.48 -4.96 10.98
CA GLN A 39 7.10 -6.23 11.37
C GLN A 39 6.90 -6.53 12.85
N GLN A 40 7.06 -5.54 13.73
CA GLN A 40 6.84 -5.71 15.17
C GLN A 40 5.37 -6.02 15.50
N GLN A 41 4.43 -5.30 14.89
CA GLN A 41 3.00 -5.56 15.07
C GLN A 41 2.61 -6.94 14.53
N THR A 42 3.17 -7.34 13.37
CA THR A 42 2.96 -8.66 12.79
C THR A 42 3.47 -9.77 13.73
N ALA A 43 4.68 -9.62 14.27
CA ALA A 43 5.23 -10.59 15.21
C ALA A 43 4.36 -10.75 16.47
N ARG A 44 3.83 -9.65 17.01
CA ARG A 44 2.94 -9.68 18.18
C ARG A 44 1.59 -10.33 17.88
N THR A 45 1.02 -10.03 16.72
CA THR A 45 -0.38 -10.41 16.40
C THR A 45 -0.48 -11.78 15.75
N LEU A 46 0.42 -12.12 14.83
CA LEU A 46 0.41 -13.40 14.12
C LEU A 46 1.47 -14.38 14.65
N GLY A 47 2.58 -13.88 15.20
CA GLY A 47 3.68 -14.72 15.69
C GLY A 47 3.35 -15.42 17.01
N ALA A 48 2.78 -14.71 17.98
CA ALA A 48 2.39 -15.32 19.26
C ALA A 48 1.40 -16.48 19.10
N GLN A 49 0.47 -16.36 18.15
CA GLN A 49 -0.50 -17.42 17.84
C GLN A 49 0.17 -18.63 17.15
N ALA A 50 1.17 -18.39 16.30
CA ALA A 50 1.92 -19.48 15.67
C ALA A 50 2.65 -20.35 16.72
N GLU A 51 3.13 -19.76 17.82
CA GLU A 51 3.72 -20.51 18.94
C GLU A 51 2.67 -21.31 19.72
N GLU A 52 1.49 -20.74 19.98
CA GLU A 52 0.38 -21.43 20.64
C GLU A 52 -0.08 -22.67 19.83
N HIS A 53 -0.19 -22.52 18.51
CA HIS A 53 -0.58 -23.61 17.60
C HIS A 53 0.44 -24.75 17.54
N ARG A 54 1.71 -24.50 17.86
CA ARG A 54 2.75 -25.54 17.92
C ARG A 54 2.41 -26.64 18.93
N TYR A 55 1.66 -26.30 19.98
CA TYR A 55 1.27 -27.24 21.03
C TYR A 55 -0.10 -27.89 20.81
N ASN A 56 -0.91 -27.39 19.85
CA ASN A 56 -2.20 -27.98 19.50
C ASN A 56 -2.33 -28.18 17.98
N PRO A 57 -1.94 -29.35 17.45
CA PRO A 57 -1.93 -29.64 16.01
C PRO A 57 -3.29 -29.46 15.32
N LEU A 58 -4.41 -29.56 16.06
CA LEU A 58 -5.76 -29.42 15.51
C LEU A 58 -6.09 -27.98 15.08
N SER A 59 -5.28 -27.02 15.48
CA SER A 59 -5.46 -25.60 15.17
C SER A 59 -4.71 -25.10 13.92
N PHE A 60 -3.95 -25.97 13.24
CA PHE A 60 -3.19 -25.64 12.02
C PHE A 60 -4.04 -25.25 10.79
N ASN A 61 -5.36 -25.42 10.86
CA ASN A 61 -6.26 -25.07 9.76
C ASN A 61 -6.75 -23.61 9.80
N ILE A 62 -6.41 -22.84 10.83
CA ILE A 62 -6.82 -21.43 10.91
C ILE A 62 -5.89 -20.60 10.02
N LYS A 63 -6.41 -20.11 8.89
CA LYS A 63 -5.70 -19.18 8.01
C LYS A 63 -5.86 -17.76 8.54
N GLN A 64 -4.75 -17.15 8.92
CA GLN A 64 -4.71 -15.78 9.41
C GLN A 64 -3.82 -14.89 8.56
N TYR A 65 -4.33 -13.71 8.21
CA TYR A 65 -3.60 -12.63 7.57
C TYR A 65 -3.94 -11.29 8.21
N ARG A 66 -3.16 -10.27 7.92
CA ARG A 66 -3.46 -8.87 8.26
C ARG A 66 -3.00 -7.98 7.12
N VAL A 67 -3.82 -7.00 6.76
CA VAL A 67 -3.48 -6.03 5.70
C VAL A 67 -3.17 -4.72 6.39
N PHE A 68 -1.99 -4.18 6.18
CA PHE A 68 -1.59 -2.86 6.61
C PHE A 68 -1.79 -1.89 5.45
N CYS A 69 -2.46 -0.78 5.73
CA CYS A 69 -2.84 0.23 4.77
C CYS A 69 -2.44 1.61 5.28
N THR A 70 -1.68 2.35 4.48
CA THR A 70 -1.34 3.74 4.78
C THR A 70 -2.33 4.67 4.09
N GLU A 71 -2.80 5.69 4.81
CA GLU A 71 -3.75 6.67 4.29
C GLU A 71 -3.06 7.89 3.68
N HIS A 72 -1.85 8.19 4.18
CA HIS A 72 -1.09 9.36 3.79
C HIS A 72 0.16 8.95 3.02
N HIS A 73 0.33 9.57 1.86
CA HIS A 73 1.51 9.37 1.04
C HIS A 73 1.85 10.60 0.24
N VAL A 74 3.09 10.65 -0.21
CA VAL A 74 3.52 11.65 -1.16
C VAL A 74 3.49 11.02 -2.55
N GLU A 75 2.96 11.72 -3.54
CA GLU A 75 3.08 11.33 -4.94
C GLU A 75 4.09 12.21 -5.66
N TRP A 76 5.01 11.57 -6.38
CA TRP A 76 5.87 12.24 -7.35
C TRP A 76 5.28 12.05 -8.75
N GLY A 77 5.09 13.14 -9.49
CA GLY A 77 4.64 13.09 -10.89
C GLY A 77 5.66 13.70 -11.83
N TYR A 78 5.86 13.04 -12.98
CA TYR A 78 6.83 13.47 -14.00
C TYR A 78 6.55 14.87 -14.59
N PHE A 79 5.27 15.25 -14.76
CA PHE A 79 4.86 16.54 -15.32
C PHE A 79 4.45 17.51 -14.22
N ASN A 80 4.96 18.75 -14.21
CA ASN A 80 4.54 19.78 -13.27
C ASN A 80 3.32 20.57 -13.80
N PRO A 81 2.12 20.42 -13.21
CA PRO A 81 0.93 21.11 -13.68
C PRO A 81 0.95 22.62 -13.43
N TRP A 82 1.77 23.10 -12.48
CA TRP A 82 1.85 24.51 -12.09
C TRP A 82 2.87 25.31 -12.90
N ASP A 83 3.81 24.62 -13.56
CA ASP A 83 4.76 25.23 -14.49
C ASP A 83 4.90 24.35 -15.74
N PRO A 84 4.06 24.58 -16.77
CA PRO A 84 4.08 23.81 -18.01
C PRO A 84 5.38 23.95 -18.81
N LYS A 85 6.25 24.91 -18.47
CA LYS A 85 7.56 25.11 -19.11
C LYS A 85 8.68 24.41 -18.34
N SER A 86 8.40 23.88 -17.15
CA SER A 86 9.36 23.16 -16.33
C SER A 86 9.71 21.81 -16.95
N ASP A 87 10.98 21.43 -16.86
CA ASP A 87 11.47 20.07 -17.08
C ASP A 87 11.49 19.24 -15.79
N LYS A 88 11.04 19.84 -14.68
CA LYS A 88 11.00 19.20 -13.37
C LYS A 88 9.66 18.51 -13.14
N GLY A 89 9.71 17.40 -12.41
CA GLY A 89 8.51 16.80 -11.83
C GLY A 89 7.95 17.63 -10.69
N HIS A 90 6.85 17.14 -10.12
CA HIS A 90 6.23 17.72 -8.94
C HIS A 90 6.04 16.68 -7.84
N LEU A 91 5.98 17.15 -6.60
CA LEU A 91 5.82 16.32 -5.41
C LEU A 91 4.69 16.92 -4.58
N PHE A 92 3.72 16.11 -4.16
CA PHE A 92 2.59 16.59 -3.38
C PHE A 92 2.08 15.51 -2.42
N GLY A 93 1.46 15.96 -1.34
CA GLY A 93 0.84 15.08 -0.34
C GLY A 93 -0.57 14.66 -0.73
N VAL A 94 -0.92 13.41 -0.45
CA VAL A 94 -2.23 12.82 -0.71
C VAL A 94 -2.73 12.09 0.53
N SER A 95 -3.95 12.41 0.94
CA SER A 95 -4.65 11.72 2.02
C SER A 95 -5.88 11.02 1.45
N GLN A 96 -5.94 9.70 1.58
CA GLN A 96 -7.00 8.88 0.99
C GLN A 96 -7.50 7.86 2.02
N PRO A 97 -8.33 8.28 2.99
CA PRO A 97 -8.79 7.41 4.06
C PRO A 97 -9.74 6.32 3.55
N GLU A 98 -10.33 6.42 2.37
CA GLU A 98 -11.32 5.43 1.90
C GLU A 98 -10.67 4.22 1.19
N PHE A 99 -9.40 4.34 0.79
CA PHE A 99 -8.74 3.31 0.00
C PHE A 99 -7.25 3.21 0.27
N CYS A 100 -6.67 2.08 -0.10
CA CYS A 100 -5.25 1.82 0.08
C CYS A 100 -4.52 1.94 -1.24
N VAL A 101 -3.61 2.91 -1.32
CA VAL A 101 -2.69 3.00 -2.45
C VAL A 101 -1.76 1.80 -2.49
N THR A 102 -1.33 1.40 -3.70
CA THR A 102 -0.55 0.16 -3.89
C THR A 102 0.75 0.17 -3.08
N ALA A 103 1.55 1.24 -3.15
CA ALA A 103 2.76 1.39 -2.33
C ALA A 103 2.51 1.43 -0.82
N GLY A 104 1.28 1.72 -0.40
CA GLY A 104 0.85 1.74 0.99
C GLY A 104 0.34 0.41 1.51
N LEU A 105 0.28 -0.61 0.64
CA LEU A 105 -0.24 -1.93 0.98
C LEU A 105 0.88 -2.87 1.38
N THR A 106 0.79 -3.32 2.62
CA THR A 106 1.65 -4.38 3.16
C THR A 106 0.79 -5.49 3.74
N TYR A 107 1.14 -6.73 3.45
CA TYR A 107 0.40 -7.92 3.84
C TYR A 107 1.23 -8.71 4.81
N ALA A 108 0.60 -9.15 5.89
CA ALA A 108 1.18 -10.10 6.81
C ALA A 108 0.43 -11.42 6.75
N TYR A 109 1.17 -12.52 6.73
CA TYR A 109 0.63 -13.87 6.67
C TYR A 109 1.18 -14.70 7.82
N GLN A 110 0.29 -15.40 8.50
CA GLN A 110 0.70 -16.48 9.40
C GLN A 110 1.27 -17.66 8.60
N VAL A 111 2.07 -18.51 9.25
CA VAL A 111 2.59 -19.75 8.66
C VAL A 111 1.44 -20.58 8.06
N GLY A 112 1.59 -20.97 6.80
CA GLY A 112 0.58 -21.73 6.07
C GLY A 112 -0.56 -20.91 5.49
N THR A 113 -0.64 -19.60 5.73
CA THR A 113 -1.52 -18.67 5.01
C THR A 113 -0.83 -18.13 3.76
N THR A 114 -1.60 -17.96 2.70
CA THR A 114 -1.14 -17.46 1.41
C THR A 114 -2.03 -16.30 0.94
N SER A 115 -1.62 -15.63 -0.14
CA SER A 115 -2.45 -14.60 -0.75
C SER A 115 -3.79 -15.11 -1.31
N ALA A 116 -3.94 -16.42 -1.50
CA ALA A 116 -5.18 -17.02 -2.01
C ALA A 116 -6.27 -17.11 -0.92
N ASP A 117 -5.87 -17.08 0.35
CA ASP A 117 -6.78 -17.12 1.50
C ASP A 117 -7.43 -15.74 1.78
N MET A 118 -7.04 -14.71 1.02
CA MET A 118 -7.60 -13.37 1.12
C MET A 118 -8.82 -13.20 0.20
N PRO A 119 -9.86 -12.45 0.62
CA PRO A 119 -11.05 -12.19 -0.21
C PRO A 119 -10.75 -11.47 -1.52
N THR A 120 -9.70 -10.64 -1.56
CA THR A 120 -9.30 -9.88 -2.73
C THR A 120 -7.84 -9.47 -2.65
N ARG A 121 -7.22 -9.30 -3.82
CA ARG A 121 -5.92 -8.64 -4.00
C ARG A 121 -6.02 -7.32 -4.76
N ALA A 122 -7.23 -6.98 -5.21
CA ALA A 122 -7.50 -5.72 -5.88
C ALA A 122 -7.61 -4.62 -4.82
N HIS A 123 -6.64 -3.70 -4.80
CA HIS A 123 -6.52 -2.66 -3.77
C HIS A 123 -7.77 -1.79 -3.66
N ASN A 124 -8.43 -1.50 -4.79
CA ASN A 124 -9.68 -0.74 -4.85
C ASN A 124 -10.91 -1.46 -4.25
N LYS A 125 -10.80 -2.77 -3.94
CA LYS A 125 -11.87 -3.55 -3.32
C LYS A 125 -11.56 -3.94 -1.87
N MET A 126 -10.38 -3.61 -1.35
CA MET A 126 -9.94 -4.09 -0.03
C MET A 126 -10.79 -3.52 1.10
N SER A 127 -11.01 -2.21 1.14
CA SER A 127 -11.82 -1.57 2.18
C SER A 127 -13.28 -2.03 2.17
N GLN A 128 -13.78 -2.54 1.03
CA GLN A 128 -15.13 -3.08 0.89
C GLN A 128 -15.23 -4.54 1.35
N LEU A 129 -14.21 -5.35 1.08
CA LEU A 129 -14.26 -6.81 1.29
C LEU A 129 -13.54 -7.28 2.55
N ILE A 130 -12.65 -6.47 3.11
CA ILE A 130 -11.87 -6.79 4.30
C ILE A 130 -12.25 -5.80 5.39
N LYS A 131 -12.71 -6.33 6.53
CA LYS A 131 -13.14 -5.51 7.67
C LYS A 131 -11.95 -4.84 8.33
N GLN A 132 -12.16 -3.64 8.88
CA GLN A 132 -11.14 -2.97 9.68
C GLN A 132 -10.81 -3.77 10.94
N CYS A 133 -9.54 -3.80 11.31
CA CYS A 133 -9.09 -4.44 12.54
C CYS A 133 -9.69 -3.71 13.74
N ASP A 134 -10.11 -4.50 14.73
CA ASP A 134 -10.61 -4.02 16.01
C ASP A 134 -9.94 -4.83 17.12
N ASN A 135 -9.53 -4.14 18.18
CA ASN A 135 -8.87 -4.74 19.34
C ASN A 135 -9.75 -5.78 20.05
N VAL A 136 -11.07 -5.72 19.87
CA VAL A 136 -12.03 -6.64 20.50
C VAL A 136 -12.36 -7.81 19.59
N LYS A 137 -12.91 -7.55 18.39
CA LYS A 137 -13.56 -8.58 17.58
C LYS A 137 -12.73 -9.11 16.41
N TYR A 138 -11.92 -8.26 15.78
CA TYR A 138 -11.23 -8.59 14.54
C TYR A 138 -9.74 -8.35 14.69
N LYS A 139 -9.06 -9.27 15.39
CA LYS A 139 -7.61 -9.22 15.59
C LYS A 139 -6.83 -9.74 14.36
N HIS A 140 -7.48 -10.57 13.55
CA HIS A 140 -6.94 -11.22 12.37
C HIS A 140 -7.94 -11.11 11.21
N ASN A 141 -7.45 -11.38 9.99
CA ASN A 141 -8.22 -11.36 8.75
C ASN A 141 -8.91 -10.01 8.52
N CYS A 142 -8.15 -8.95 8.77
CA CYS A 142 -8.64 -7.58 8.83
C CYS A 142 -7.63 -6.60 8.20
N ILE A 143 -8.10 -5.38 7.96
CA ILE A 143 -7.28 -4.25 7.49
C ILE A 143 -6.98 -3.29 8.64
N GLU A 144 -5.71 -3.04 8.88
CA GLU A 144 -5.20 -2.06 9.82
C GLU A 144 -4.74 -0.82 9.07
N ARG A 145 -5.30 0.31 9.48
CA ARG A 145 -4.90 1.62 8.98
C ARG A 145 -3.76 2.09 9.85
N ILE A 146 -2.60 2.28 9.23
CA ILE A 146 -1.43 2.79 9.91
C ILE A 146 -1.60 4.30 9.98
N ASP A 147 -1.92 4.78 11.18
CA ASP A 147 -1.73 6.17 11.50
C ASP A 147 -0.23 6.46 11.46
N ALA A 148 0.10 7.46 10.67
CA ALA A 148 1.46 7.89 10.44
C ALA A 148 2.02 8.65 11.67
N GLY A 149 1.15 9.03 12.62
CA GLY A 149 1.50 9.74 13.84
C GLY A 149 2.22 11.04 13.52
N ASP A 150 3.40 11.22 14.10
CA ASP A 150 4.26 12.39 13.83
C ASP A 150 4.80 12.42 12.38
N TYR A 151 4.83 11.27 11.70
CA TYR A 151 5.33 11.16 10.33
C TYR A 151 4.17 11.27 9.35
N LYS A 152 3.70 12.47 9.03
CA LYS A 152 2.57 12.67 8.09
C LYS A 152 2.73 11.95 6.72
N TRP A 153 3.95 11.61 6.31
CA TRP A 153 4.25 11.00 5.02
C TRP A 153 5.20 9.81 5.16
N ILE A 154 4.66 8.59 5.06
CA ILE A 154 5.40 7.33 5.31
C ILE A 154 5.77 6.55 4.04
N MET A 155 5.34 7.04 2.87
CA MET A 155 5.68 6.45 1.58
C MET A 155 5.68 7.50 0.47
N ILE A 156 6.44 7.22 -0.58
CA ILE A 156 6.43 7.98 -1.82
C ILE A 156 5.97 7.04 -2.92
N ARG A 157 4.90 7.42 -3.61
CA ARG A 157 4.45 6.76 -4.82
C ARG A 157 4.95 7.53 -6.03
N SER A 158 5.58 6.83 -6.96
CA SER A 158 6.04 7.46 -8.19
C SER A 158 5.04 7.22 -9.33
N ARG A 159 4.70 8.29 -10.04
CA ARG A 159 3.86 8.27 -11.24
C ARG A 159 4.74 8.52 -12.46
N THR A 160 5.54 7.51 -12.80
CA THR A 160 6.28 7.53 -14.08
C THR A 160 5.37 7.09 -15.23
N PRO A 161 5.59 7.61 -16.46
CA PRO A 161 4.89 7.12 -17.65
C PRO A 161 5.05 5.61 -17.89
N THR A 162 6.09 5.00 -17.33
CA THR A 162 6.39 3.57 -17.40
C THR A 162 5.80 2.75 -16.25
N SER A 163 5.16 3.37 -15.25
CA SER A 163 4.55 2.67 -14.14
C SER A 163 3.40 1.79 -14.64
N THR A 164 3.39 0.53 -14.20
CA THR A 164 2.58 -0.60 -14.70
C THR A 164 1.06 -0.40 -14.64
N ALA A 165 0.57 0.68 -14.02
CA ALA A 165 -0.84 1.04 -13.98
C ALA A 165 -1.28 2.04 -15.07
N MET A 166 -0.36 2.55 -15.91
CA MET A 166 -0.66 3.45 -17.02
C MET A 166 -0.86 2.71 -18.36
N GLN A 167 -1.59 1.59 -18.32
CA GLN A 167 -1.89 0.81 -19.53
C GLN A 167 -2.66 1.70 -20.52
N GLY A 168 -2.05 1.99 -21.68
CA GLY A 168 -2.62 2.87 -22.71
C GLY A 168 -2.11 4.32 -22.71
N VAL A 169 -1.19 4.70 -21.82
CA VAL A 169 -0.53 6.01 -21.88
C VAL A 169 0.65 5.92 -22.83
N ILE A 170 0.42 6.36 -24.08
CA ILE A 170 1.52 6.69 -24.98
C ILE A 170 1.94 8.11 -24.62
N PRO A 171 3.17 8.34 -24.12
CA PRO A 171 3.71 9.69 -24.02
C PRO A 171 3.98 10.18 -25.44
N THR A 172 2.94 10.53 -26.20
CA THR A 172 3.19 11.23 -27.46
C THR A 172 3.56 12.66 -27.09
N GLN A 173 4.75 13.09 -27.51
CA GLN A 173 5.18 14.50 -27.44
C GLN A 173 4.20 15.46 -28.17
N LYS A 174 3.16 14.93 -28.83
CA LYS A 174 2.12 15.64 -29.55
C LYS A 174 0.73 15.01 -29.31
N VAL A 175 0.32 14.74 -28.06
CA VAL A 175 -1.11 14.62 -27.81
C VAL A 175 -1.62 16.05 -27.90
N LYS A 176 -2.40 16.40 -28.93
CA LYS A 176 -3.33 17.53 -28.86
C LYS A 176 -4.05 17.38 -27.54
N LYS A 177 -3.74 18.21 -26.55
CA LYS A 177 -4.38 18.28 -25.22
C LYS A 177 -5.82 17.79 -25.35
N SER A 178 -6.10 16.54 -24.97
CA SER A 178 -7.50 16.16 -24.77
C SER A 178 -7.89 16.96 -23.53
N MET A 179 -8.54 18.11 -23.75
CA MET A 179 -9.00 19.02 -22.70
C MET A 179 -9.67 18.25 -21.57
N GLU A 180 -10.32 17.12 -21.88
CA GLU A 180 -10.95 16.23 -20.91
C GLU A 180 -10.01 15.71 -19.81
N TRP A 181 -8.78 15.30 -20.14
CA TRP A 181 -7.84 14.79 -19.11
C TRP A 181 -7.23 15.89 -18.27
N GLN A 182 -6.89 17.04 -18.89
CA GLN A 182 -6.44 18.21 -18.14
C GLN A 182 -7.56 18.72 -17.24
N ASN A 183 -8.79 18.82 -17.76
CA ASN A 183 -9.96 19.22 -16.98
C ASN A 183 -10.24 18.23 -15.85
N LEU A 184 -10.12 16.92 -16.07
CA LEU A 184 -10.33 15.93 -15.00
C LEU A 184 -9.28 16.08 -13.90
N GLN A 185 -8.00 16.23 -14.27
CA GLN A 185 -6.94 16.49 -13.30
C GLN A 185 -7.14 17.82 -12.59
N GLU A 186 -7.34 18.92 -13.31
CA GLU A 186 -7.56 20.26 -12.77
C GLU A 186 -8.79 20.30 -11.85
N THR A 187 -9.89 19.65 -12.22
CA THR A 187 -11.10 19.56 -11.37
C THR A 187 -10.82 18.75 -10.11
N THR A 188 -10.16 17.60 -10.25
CA THR A 188 -9.75 16.78 -9.10
C THR A 188 -8.81 17.55 -8.17
N TRP A 189 -7.88 18.33 -8.74
CA TRP A 189 -6.93 19.16 -7.99
C TRP A 189 -7.60 20.34 -7.30
N ALA A 190 -8.52 21.03 -7.98
CA ALA A 190 -9.29 22.12 -7.38
C ALA A 190 -10.05 21.64 -6.14
N THR A 191 -10.70 20.47 -6.23
CA THR A 191 -11.40 19.86 -5.09
C THR A 191 -10.44 19.51 -3.93
N VAL A 192 -9.26 18.95 -4.21
CA VAL A 192 -8.28 18.63 -3.17
C VAL A 192 -7.72 19.88 -2.50
N ILE A 193 -7.48 20.96 -3.27
CA ILE A 193 -7.01 22.23 -2.72
C ILE A 193 -8.07 22.88 -1.83
N GLU A 194 -9.33 22.91 -2.27
CA GLU A 194 -10.44 23.45 -1.49
C GLU A 194 -10.63 22.71 -0.16
N GLN A 195 -10.56 21.37 -0.19
CA GLN A 195 -10.66 20.54 1.02
C GLN A 195 -9.53 20.83 2.02
N ASN A 196 -8.29 20.89 1.55
CA ASN A 196 -7.14 21.16 2.41
C ASN A 196 -7.14 22.57 3.02
N LEU A 197 -7.68 23.57 2.30
CA LEU A 197 -7.80 24.94 2.82
C LEU A 197 -8.83 25.03 3.95
N GLN A 198 -9.93 24.28 3.86
CA GLN A 198 -10.98 24.27 4.89
C GLN A 198 -10.54 23.60 6.20
N GLU A 199 -9.61 22.65 6.15
CA GLU A 199 -9.09 21.99 7.37
C GLU A 199 -8.08 22.84 8.15
N THR A 200 -7.65 23.98 7.59
CA THR A 200 -6.64 24.88 8.19
C THR A 200 -7.19 26.17 8.81
N THR A 201 -8.50 26.37 8.80
CA THR A 201 -9.22 27.51 9.42
C THR A 201 -10.10 27.06 10.56
#